data_AF-A0A7Y9J3D6-F1
#
_entry.id   AF-A0A7Y9J3D6-F1
#
_cell.length_a   1.000
_cell.length_b   1.000
_cell.length_c   1.000
_cell.angle_alpha   90.00
_cell.angle_beta   90.00
_cell.angle_gamma   90.00
#
_symmetry.space_group_name_H-M   'P 1'
#
loop_
_entity.id
_entity.type
_entity.pdbx_description
1 polymer ?
#
loop_
_entity_poly.entity_id
_entity_poly.type
_entity_poly.pdbx_seq_one_letter_code
_entity_poly.pdbx_strand_id
1 'polypeptide(L)'
;MNPRVVPHLVLAALPLLSITAHVGGLVPMHVSAGLVIVPAAAVLVLLAVFRPVPEDRLVLDGLRWGIVATAVYDVFRLDTVALLGWWDDFIPTMGTWLLDVDRSEQVLGGVAGYVWRYAGDGGGLGVVFVTLAAATGLRRLGPRWTVGAAVLFAVGPTWCGLMATVLLPRGQQLMFPLTPVTVTLSFLGHVVFGLVLGLGTWRVAGIEERWSGPALVDLPALVGRLTRRGSGASSLPRGDSDDAFLPRGERGVPDGGSVPVGARVPGPPLAPAPPLAPAPPHAPVPPLAPVRALRPAPEPAWTPSADPYAADPLPLEPWLPEPFEDPSPTGEVTVLPWGAHPSSGRGPEVFGLGRAHEGRLRAL
;
A
#
# COMPACT_ATOMS: atom_id res chain seq x y z
N MET A 1 9.13 -4.49 25.91
CA MET A 1 8.47 -3.65 24.88
C MET A 1 7.69 -2.58 25.59
N ASN A 2 7.74 -1.32 25.12
CA ASN A 2 6.87 -0.28 25.64
C ASN A 2 5.41 -0.69 25.35
N PRO A 3 4.51 -0.74 26.34
CA PRO A 3 3.16 -1.30 26.18
C PRO A 3 2.30 -0.61 25.13
N ARG A 4 2.67 0.57 24.61
CA ARG A 4 1.87 1.33 23.64
C ARG A 4 2.07 0.97 22.18
N VAL A 5 3.22 0.41 21.79
CA VAL A 5 3.43 0.01 20.39
C VAL A 5 2.49 -1.13 20.00
N VAL A 6 2.30 -2.11 20.90
CA VAL A 6 1.44 -3.26 20.66
C VAL A 6 0.00 -2.85 20.30
N PRO A 7 -0.70 -2.00 21.08
CA PRO A 7 -2.05 -1.58 20.72
C PRO A 7 -2.08 -0.74 19.43
N HIS A 8 -1.04 0.02 19.09
CA HIS A 8 -0.96 0.66 17.76
C HIS A 8 -0.86 -0.36 16.63
N LEU A 9 -0.05 -1.41 16.78
CA LEU A 9 0.08 -2.48 15.79
C LEU A 9 -1.20 -3.30 15.65
N VAL A 10 -1.86 -3.60 16.77
CA VAL A 10 -3.18 -4.26 16.77
C VAL A 10 -4.18 -3.38 16.03
N LEU A 11 -4.31 -2.11 16.43
CA LEU A 11 -5.23 -1.17 15.78
C LEU A 11 -4.95 -1.05 14.28
N ALA A 12 -3.68 -1.01 13.88
CA ALA A 12 -3.28 -0.92 12.47
C ALA A 12 -3.67 -2.14 11.64
N ALA A 13 -3.84 -3.32 12.24
CA ALA A 13 -4.29 -4.52 11.55
C ALA A 13 -5.83 -4.65 11.49
N LEU A 14 -6.55 -4.06 12.46
CA LEU A 14 -8.00 -4.23 12.59
C LEU A 14 -8.81 -3.77 11.36
N PRO A 15 -8.49 -2.67 10.66
CA PRO A 15 -9.21 -2.27 9.46
C PRO A 15 -9.28 -3.35 8.38
N LEU A 16 -8.14 -3.97 8.08
CA LEU A 16 -8.05 -5.05 7.09
C LEU A 16 -8.78 -6.31 7.58
N LEU A 17 -8.60 -6.67 8.85
CA LEU A 17 -9.28 -7.82 9.45
C LEU A 17 -10.80 -7.65 9.49
N SER A 18 -11.30 -6.42 9.68
CA SER A 18 -12.72 -6.09 9.66
C SER A 18 -13.33 -6.33 8.27
N ILE A 19 -12.61 -5.96 7.20
CA ILE A 19 -13.03 -6.29 5.82
C ILE A 19 -13.10 -7.80 5.62
N THR A 20 -12.06 -8.55 5.99
CA THR A 20 -12.06 -10.01 5.86
C THR A 20 -13.16 -10.67 6.68
N ALA A 21 -13.39 -10.21 7.92
CA ALA A 21 -14.46 -10.70 8.79
C ALA A 21 -15.86 -10.42 8.20
N HIS A 22 -16.06 -9.23 7.62
CA HIS A 22 -17.31 -8.88 6.96
C HIS A 22 -17.56 -9.75 5.73
N VAL A 23 -16.57 -9.88 4.84
CA VAL A 23 -16.67 -10.72 3.64
C VAL A 23 -16.93 -12.18 4.02
N GLY A 24 -16.22 -12.69 5.03
CA GLY A 24 -16.40 -14.04 5.58
C GLY A 24 -17.72 -14.26 6.33
N GLY A 25 -18.49 -13.21 6.61
CA GLY A 25 -19.79 -13.31 7.30
C GLY A 25 -19.68 -13.52 8.80
N LEU A 26 -18.52 -13.21 9.37
CA LEU A 26 -18.25 -13.38 10.80
C LEU A 26 -18.78 -12.18 11.59
N VAL A 27 -18.46 -10.96 11.17
CA VAL A 27 -18.83 -9.72 11.88
C VAL A 27 -19.11 -8.61 10.87
N PRO A 28 -20.22 -7.87 10.96
CA PRO A 28 -20.45 -6.70 10.12
C PRO A 28 -19.39 -5.62 10.29
N MET A 29 -19.04 -4.93 9.21
CA MET A 29 -17.97 -3.94 9.22
C MET A 29 -18.34 -2.73 10.10
N HIS A 30 -19.59 -2.24 10.03
CA HIS A 30 -20.08 -1.15 10.89
C HIS A 30 -19.96 -1.48 12.39
N VAL A 31 -20.24 -2.73 12.80
CA VAL A 31 -20.12 -3.15 14.22
C VAL A 31 -18.66 -3.12 14.67
N SER A 32 -17.78 -3.80 13.92
CA SER A 32 -16.36 -3.86 14.29
C SER A 32 -15.69 -2.49 14.22
N ALA A 33 -16.04 -1.66 13.23
CA ALA A 33 -15.54 -0.30 13.13
C ALA A 33 -16.04 0.59 14.26
N GLY A 34 -17.35 0.65 14.48
CA GLY A 34 -17.99 1.56 15.44
C GLY A 34 -17.72 1.21 16.89
N LEU A 35 -17.66 -0.08 17.23
CA LEU A 35 -17.50 -0.53 18.63
C LEU A 35 -16.05 -0.81 19.03
N VAL A 36 -15.17 -1.11 18.08
CA VAL A 36 -13.79 -1.53 18.39
C VAL A 36 -12.78 -0.56 17.79
N ILE A 37 -12.76 -0.40 16.47
CA ILE A 37 -11.67 0.28 15.77
C ILE A 37 -11.67 1.79 16.07
N VAL A 38 -12.82 2.46 15.89
CA VAL A 38 -12.93 3.91 16.11
C VAL A 38 -12.71 4.27 17.59
N PRO A 39 -13.33 3.59 18.58
CA PRO A 39 -13.06 3.86 19.99
C PRO A 39 -11.60 3.61 20.38
N ALA A 40 -10.98 2.52 19.91
CA ALA A 40 -9.58 2.23 20.18
C ALA A 40 -8.65 3.29 19.55
N ALA A 41 -8.93 3.72 18.33
CA ALA A 41 -8.22 4.82 17.67
C ALA A 41 -8.35 6.13 18.47
N ALA A 42 -9.57 6.47 18.91
CA ALA A 42 -9.80 7.65 19.73
C ALA A 42 -9.01 7.61 21.03
N VAL A 43 -9.02 6.48 21.75
CA VAL A 43 -8.23 6.31 22.99
C VAL A 43 -6.73 6.48 22.73
N LEU A 44 -6.19 5.88 21.67
CA LEU A 44 -4.76 6.01 21.35
C LEU A 44 -4.39 7.43 20.91
N VAL A 45 -5.25 8.12 20.17
CA VAL A 45 -5.06 9.54 19.82
C VAL A 45 -5.08 10.40 21.09
N LEU A 46 -6.05 10.21 21.99
CA LEU A 46 -6.10 10.95 23.26
C LEU A 46 -4.84 10.69 24.10
N LEU A 47 -4.37 9.44 24.18
CA LEU A 47 -3.12 9.12 24.87
C LEU A 47 -1.90 9.77 24.23
N ALA A 48 -1.81 9.81 22.90
CA ALA A 48 -0.72 10.46 22.18
C ALA A 48 -0.74 11.99 22.36
N VAL A 49 -1.92 12.60 22.46
CA VAL A 49 -2.08 14.04 22.68
C VAL A 49 -1.74 14.42 24.13
N PHE A 50 -2.30 13.71 25.11
CA PHE A 50 -2.19 14.10 26.52
C PHE A 50 -0.96 13.51 27.23
N ARG A 51 -0.39 12.42 26.69
CA ARG A 51 0.77 11.73 27.27
C ARG A 51 1.73 11.25 26.17
N PRO A 52 2.27 12.14 25.32
CA PRO A 52 3.08 11.72 24.18
C PRO A 52 4.31 10.92 24.62
N VAL A 53 4.59 9.83 23.90
CA VAL A 53 5.83 9.04 24.00
C VAL A 53 6.61 9.08 22.69
N PRO A 54 7.93 8.81 22.68
CA PRO A 54 8.74 8.85 21.46
C PRO A 54 8.19 8.00 20.30
N GLU A 55 7.57 6.86 20.62
CA GLU A 55 6.98 5.93 19.66
C GLU A 55 5.75 6.50 18.95
N ASP A 56 5.05 7.48 19.53
CA ASP A 56 3.91 8.12 18.88
C ASP A 56 4.36 8.85 17.60
N ARG A 57 5.62 9.34 17.59
CA ARG A 57 6.22 9.93 16.38
C ARG A 57 6.53 8.87 15.33
N LEU A 58 6.92 7.66 15.74
CA LEU A 58 7.13 6.53 14.84
C LEU A 58 5.81 6.11 14.17
N VAL A 59 4.73 6.04 14.97
CA VAL A 59 3.38 5.79 14.48
C VAL A 59 2.94 6.89 13.52
N LEU A 60 3.19 8.16 13.85
CA LEU A 60 2.84 9.28 12.98
C LEU A 60 3.62 9.26 11.64
N ASP A 61 4.91 8.93 11.68
CA ASP A 61 5.73 8.78 10.47
C ASP A 61 5.21 7.63 9.60
N GLY A 62 4.86 6.50 10.22
CA GLY A 62 4.23 5.36 9.55
C GLY A 62 2.88 5.70 8.93
N LEU A 63 1.99 6.35 9.69
CA LEU A 63 0.67 6.78 9.22
C LEU A 63 0.79 7.71 8.00
N ARG A 64 1.68 8.71 8.09
CA ARG A 64 1.92 9.68 7.00
C ARG A 64 2.40 8.98 5.73
N TRP A 65 3.43 8.15 5.82
CA TRP A 65 3.97 7.47 4.63
C TRP A 65 3.03 6.39 4.10
N GLY A 66 2.23 5.75 4.95
CA GLY A 66 1.16 4.84 4.53
C GLY A 66 0.06 5.55 3.72
N ILE A 67 -0.39 6.72 4.20
CA ILE A 67 -1.36 7.56 3.47
C ILE A 67 -0.77 8.01 2.12
N VAL A 68 0.48 8.48 2.11
CA VAL A 68 1.15 8.91 0.87
C VAL A 68 1.31 7.75 -0.12
N ALA A 69 1.72 6.57 0.35
CA ALA A 69 1.83 5.38 -0.48
C ALA A 69 0.48 4.96 -1.07
N THR A 70 -0.59 5.08 -0.28
CA THR A 70 -1.96 4.81 -0.73
C THR A 70 -2.41 5.82 -1.78
N ALA A 71 -2.05 7.10 -1.62
CA ALA A 71 -2.39 8.13 -2.60
C ALA A 71 -1.73 7.88 -3.96
N VAL A 72 -0.45 7.52 -3.95
CA VAL A 72 0.29 7.22 -5.18
C VAL A 72 -0.22 5.92 -5.82
N TYR A 73 -0.57 4.91 -5.02
CA TYR A 73 -1.28 3.74 -5.52
C TYR A 73 -2.62 4.18 -6.15
N ASP A 74 -3.43 4.96 -5.48
CA ASP A 74 -4.74 5.37 -6.00
C ASP A 74 -4.66 6.20 -7.27
N VAL A 75 -3.62 7.01 -7.48
CA VAL A 75 -3.40 7.65 -8.78
C VAL A 75 -3.26 6.59 -9.88
N PHE A 76 -2.36 5.60 -9.68
CA PHE A 76 -2.22 4.48 -10.61
C PHE A 76 -3.52 3.69 -10.79
N ARG A 77 -4.26 3.45 -9.70
CA ARG A 77 -5.51 2.68 -9.72
C ARG A 77 -6.64 3.44 -10.42
N LEU A 78 -6.88 4.68 -10.05
CA LEU A 78 -7.95 5.51 -10.59
C LEU A 78 -7.77 5.77 -12.08
N ASP A 79 -6.53 5.86 -12.58
CA ASP A 79 -6.30 5.89 -14.02
C ASP A 79 -6.84 4.61 -14.69
N THR A 80 -6.62 3.44 -14.09
CA THR A 80 -7.12 2.17 -14.65
C THR A 80 -8.62 1.95 -14.47
N VAL A 81 -9.20 2.49 -13.40
CA VAL A 81 -10.63 2.42 -13.09
C VAL A 81 -11.41 3.44 -13.91
N ALA A 82 -11.09 4.73 -13.76
CA ALA A 82 -11.89 5.84 -14.26
C ALA A 82 -11.58 6.23 -15.71
N LEU A 83 -10.33 6.08 -16.17
CA LEU A 83 -9.98 6.43 -17.56
C LEU A 83 -10.09 5.24 -18.51
N LEU A 84 -9.75 4.04 -18.04
CA LEU A 84 -9.69 2.85 -18.89
C LEU A 84 -10.86 1.87 -18.67
N GLY A 85 -11.60 1.97 -17.56
CA GLY A 85 -12.72 1.08 -17.27
C GLY A 85 -12.31 -0.39 -17.08
N TRP A 86 -11.05 -0.64 -16.72
CA TRP A 86 -10.50 -2.01 -16.61
C TRP A 86 -10.79 -2.68 -15.28
N TRP A 87 -11.26 -1.91 -14.29
CA TRP A 87 -11.55 -2.38 -12.94
C TRP A 87 -12.61 -1.49 -12.29
N ASP A 88 -13.61 -2.09 -11.65
CA ASP A 88 -14.58 -1.37 -10.84
C ASP A 88 -13.99 -0.87 -9.51
N ASP A 89 -14.47 0.29 -9.05
CA ASP A 89 -14.10 0.81 -7.74
C ASP A 89 -14.94 0.18 -6.62
N PHE A 90 -14.35 -0.75 -5.87
CA PHE A 90 -15.03 -1.36 -4.72
C PHE A 90 -15.05 -0.48 -3.46
N ILE A 91 -14.34 0.66 -3.45
CA ILE A 91 -14.16 1.49 -2.25
C ILE A 91 -15.46 2.16 -1.78
N PRO A 92 -16.31 2.73 -2.66
CA PRO A 92 -17.62 3.21 -2.25
C PRO A 92 -18.49 2.14 -1.61
N THR A 93 -18.52 0.93 -2.18
CA THR A 93 -19.24 -0.22 -1.62
C THR A 93 -18.73 -0.57 -0.22
N MET A 94 -17.41 -0.62 -0.01
CA MET A 94 -16.84 -0.83 1.32
C MET A 94 -17.33 0.21 2.34
N GLY A 95 -17.38 1.49 1.95
CA GLY A 95 -17.87 2.53 2.85
C GLY A 95 -19.36 2.41 3.20
N THR A 96 -20.19 1.83 2.32
CA THR A 96 -21.59 1.50 2.67
C THR A 96 -21.66 0.43 3.77
N TRP A 97 -20.76 -0.55 3.78
CA TRP A 97 -20.66 -1.54 4.86
C TRP A 97 -20.19 -0.93 6.19
N LEU A 98 -19.32 0.08 6.10
CA LEU A 98 -18.77 0.77 7.26
C LEU A 98 -19.83 1.62 7.98
N LEU A 99 -20.72 2.25 7.22
CA LEU A 99 -21.74 3.15 7.76
C LEU A 99 -23.10 2.49 7.97
N ASP A 100 -23.29 1.26 7.48
CA ASP A 100 -24.58 0.57 7.47
C ASP A 100 -25.66 1.37 6.75
N VAL A 101 -25.32 1.84 5.54
CA VAL A 101 -26.24 2.62 4.69
C VAL A 101 -26.54 1.86 3.40
N ASP A 102 -27.65 2.22 2.77
CA ASP A 102 -28.06 1.63 1.50
C ASP A 102 -26.99 1.79 0.41
N ARG A 103 -26.90 0.80 -0.48
CA ARG A 103 -25.99 0.85 -1.63
C ARG A 103 -26.29 2.00 -2.60
N SER A 104 -27.46 2.63 -2.53
CA SER A 104 -27.73 3.85 -3.31
C SER A 104 -26.94 5.06 -2.81
N GLU A 105 -26.48 5.07 -1.56
CA GLU A 105 -25.75 6.17 -0.92
C GLU A 105 -24.24 6.16 -1.28
N GLN A 106 -23.94 6.05 -2.58
CA GLN A 106 -22.58 5.89 -3.10
C GLN A 106 -21.65 7.06 -2.79
N VAL A 107 -22.17 8.28 -2.64
CA VAL A 107 -21.34 9.45 -2.29
C VAL A 107 -20.85 9.35 -0.85
N LEU A 108 -21.77 9.04 0.07
CA LEU A 108 -21.45 8.90 1.49
C LEU A 108 -20.56 7.66 1.71
N GLY A 109 -20.90 6.54 1.06
CA GLY A 109 -20.06 5.35 1.00
C GLY A 109 -18.68 5.64 0.42
N GLY A 110 -18.59 6.42 -0.65
CA GLY A 110 -17.32 6.86 -1.25
C GLY A 110 -16.43 7.59 -0.25
N VAL A 111 -16.97 8.62 0.42
CA VAL A 111 -16.20 9.40 1.42
C VAL A 111 -15.71 8.51 2.56
N ALA A 112 -16.61 7.71 3.13
CA ALA A 112 -16.27 6.84 4.26
C ALA A 112 -15.27 5.75 3.86
N GLY A 113 -15.46 5.13 2.69
CA GLY A 113 -14.58 4.11 2.14
C GLY A 113 -13.19 4.64 1.86
N TYR A 114 -13.06 5.84 1.26
CA TYR A 114 -11.75 6.44 1.04
C TYR A 114 -11.08 6.85 2.35
N VAL A 115 -11.80 7.45 3.31
CA VAL A 115 -11.22 7.73 4.64
C VAL A 115 -10.69 6.46 5.29
N TRP A 116 -11.45 5.35 5.23
CA TRP A 116 -11.04 4.06 5.74
C TRP A 116 -9.81 3.50 5.03
N ARG A 117 -9.79 3.56 3.70
CA ARG A 117 -8.67 3.13 2.86
C ARG A 117 -7.38 3.88 3.18
N TYR A 118 -7.44 5.20 3.30
CA TYR A 118 -6.26 6.03 3.53
C TYR A 118 -5.77 5.94 4.99
N ALA A 119 -6.64 6.22 5.95
CA ALA A 119 -6.25 6.32 7.35
C ALA A 119 -6.21 4.95 8.06
N GLY A 120 -7.15 4.06 7.73
CA GLY A 120 -7.25 2.72 8.29
C GLY A 120 -6.26 1.77 7.63
N ASP A 121 -6.53 1.37 6.39
CA ASP A 121 -5.76 0.33 5.70
C ASP A 121 -4.32 0.80 5.40
N GLY A 122 -4.20 1.83 4.55
CA GLY A 122 -2.91 2.35 4.10
C GLY A 122 -2.05 2.90 5.23
N GLY A 123 -2.66 3.75 6.05
CA GLY A 123 -2.05 4.31 7.26
C GLY A 123 -1.61 3.23 8.24
N GLY A 124 -2.47 2.25 8.53
CA GLY A 124 -2.16 1.12 9.41
C GLY A 124 -0.98 0.29 8.89
N LEU A 125 -0.99 -0.08 7.61
CA LEU A 125 0.13 -0.79 6.98
C LEU A 125 1.44 -0.02 7.08
N GLY A 126 1.40 1.30 6.90
CA GLY A 126 2.54 2.18 7.09
C GLY A 126 3.07 2.18 8.54
N VAL A 127 2.17 2.25 9.53
CA VAL A 127 2.51 2.12 10.96
C VAL A 127 3.21 0.79 11.24
N VAL A 128 2.66 -0.32 10.75
CA VAL A 128 3.24 -1.66 10.94
C VAL A 128 4.65 -1.72 10.34
N PHE A 129 4.80 -1.34 9.07
CA PHE A 129 6.07 -1.44 8.38
C PHE A 129 7.16 -0.55 8.99
N VAL A 130 6.87 0.72 9.26
CA VAL A 130 7.84 1.66 9.85
C VAL A 130 8.26 1.21 11.24
N THR A 131 7.33 0.68 12.03
CA THR A 131 7.63 0.12 13.34
C THR A 131 8.54 -1.10 13.24
N LEU A 132 8.26 -2.03 12.32
CA LEU A 132 9.13 -3.18 12.07
C LEU A 132 10.51 -2.76 11.58
N ALA A 133 10.60 -1.75 10.70
CA ALA A 133 11.85 -1.22 10.20
C ALA A 133 12.71 -0.64 11.34
N ALA A 134 12.11 0.09 12.26
CA ALA A 134 12.79 0.62 13.45
C ALA A 134 13.23 -0.52 14.39
N ALA A 135 12.33 -1.46 14.69
CA ALA A 135 12.58 -2.56 15.62
C ALA A 135 13.63 -3.57 15.13
N THR A 136 13.90 -3.61 13.82
CA THR A 136 14.87 -4.52 13.20
C THR A 136 16.14 -3.83 12.70
N GLY A 137 16.20 -2.49 12.75
CA GLY A 137 17.29 -1.70 12.20
C GLY A 137 17.41 -1.79 10.67
N LEU A 138 16.32 -2.11 9.97
CA LEU A 138 16.28 -2.37 8.54
C LEU A 138 16.90 -1.25 7.70
N ARG A 139 16.69 0.04 8.07
CA ARG A 139 17.24 1.16 7.28
C ARG A 139 18.76 1.24 7.30
N ARG A 140 19.41 0.68 8.31
CA ARG A 140 20.88 0.63 8.41
C ARG A 140 21.50 -0.25 7.32
N LEU A 141 20.72 -1.14 6.72
CA LEU A 141 21.13 -1.92 5.54
C LEU A 141 21.13 -1.10 4.24
N GLY A 142 20.54 0.10 4.26
CA GLY A 142 20.49 1.02 3.13
C GLY A 142 19.18 1.01 2.34
N PRO A 143 19.07 1.87 1.31
CA PRO A 143 17.82 2.11 0.60
C PRO A 143 17.29 0.88 -0.14
N ARG A 144 18.18 0.11 -0.79
CA ARG A 144 17.79 -1.08 -1.57
C ARG A 144 17.10 -2.13 -0.70
N TRP A 145 17.66 -2.42 0.47
CA TRP A 145 17.08 -3.39 1.41
C TRP A 145 15.79 -2.89 2.03
N THR A 146 15.73 -1.61 2.40
CA THR A 146 14.52 -1.01 2.97
C THR A 146 13.36 -1.04 1.97
N VAL A 147 13.61 -0.63 0.73
CA VAL A 147 12.61 -0.63 -0.34
C VAL A 147 12.21 -2.06 -0.72
N GLY A 148 13.18 -2.96 -0.88
CA GLY A 148 12.90 -4.36 -1.19
C GLY A 148 12.05 -5.05 -0.11
N ALA A 149 12.35 -4.80 1.17
CA ALA A 149 11.55 -5.31 2.28
C ALA A 149 10.14 -4.70 2.33
N ALA A 150 9.99 -3.42 1.99
CA ALA A 150 8.67 -2.76 1.90
C ALA A 150 7.81 -3.35 0.77
N VAL A 151 8.41 -3.60 -0.39
CA VAL A 151 7.73 -4.30 -1.51
C VAL A 151 7.36 -5.72 -1.11
N LEU A 152 8.26 -6.47 -0.48
CA LEU A 152 7.97 -7.82 0.00
C LEU A 152 6.86 -7.82 1.06
N PHE A 153 6.81 -6.82 1.94
CA PHE A 153 5.73 -6.64 2.91
C PHE A 153 4.39 -6.27 2.25
N ALA A 154 4.41 -5.40 1.24
CA ALA A 154 3.20 -5.03 0.52
C ALA A 154 2.66 -6.19 -0.34
N VAL A 155 3.53 -6.99 -0.95
CA VAL A 155 3.12 -8.12 -1.79
C VAL A 155 2.80 -9.35 -0.94
N GLY A 156 3.67 -9.68 0.02
CA GLY A 156 3.59 -10.92 0.80
C GLY A 156 2.35 -10.98 1.68
N PRO A 157 2.33 -10.36 2.86
CA PRO A 157 1.16 -10.42 3.73
C PRO A 157 -0.04 -9.61 3.21
N THR A 158 0.18 -8.45 2.58
CA THR A 158 -0.94 -7.53 2.25
C THR A 158 -1.68 -7.96 0.99
N TRP A 159 -1.01 -8.06 -0.16
CA TRP A 159 -1.66 -8.48 -1.40
C TRP A 159 -2.13 -9.94 -1.35
N CYS A 160 -1.33 -10.88 -0.82
CA CYS A 160 -1.83 -12.26 -0.67
C CYS A 160 -3.01 -12.33 0.31
N GLY A 161 -3.04 -11.51 1.37
CA GLY A 161 -4.17 -11.42 2.29
C GLY A 161 -5.44 -10.91 1.61
N LEU A 162 -5.31 -9.92 0.72
CA LEU A 162 -6.40 -9.46 -0.15
C LEU A 162 -6.89 -10.60 -1.05
N MET A 163 -6.00 -11.32 -1.74
CA MET A 163 -6.37 -12.45 -2.59
C MET A 163 -7.08 -13.55 -1.80
N ALA A 164 -6.57 -13.88 -0.61
CA ALA A 164 -7.21 -14.84 0.29
C ALA A 164 -8.62 -14.40 0.70
N THR A 165 -8.83 -13.09 0.94
CA THR A 165 -10.15 -12.53 1.26
C THR A 165 -11.09 -12.62 0.06
N VAL A 166 -10.62 -12.32 -1.15
CA VAL A 166 -11.44 -12.40 -2.38
C VAL A 166 -11.82 -13.86 -2.70
N LEU A 167 -10.98 -14.82 -2.34
CA LEU A 167 -11.24 -16.26 -2.50
C LEU A 167 -12.25 -16.82 -1.49
N LEU A 168 -12.69 -16.05 -0.50
CA LEU A 168 -13.79 -16.46 0.38
C LEU A 168 -15.11 -16.60 -0.41
N PRO A 169 -16.10 -17.36 0.08
CA PRO A 169 -17.32 -17.68 -0.67
C PRO A 169 -18.08 -16.47 -1.25
N ARG A 170 -18.02 -15.32 -0.58
CA ARG A 170 -18.66 -14.06 -1.02
C ARG A 170 -17.65 -13.00 -1.48
N GLY A 171 -16.35 -13.32 -1.51
CA GLY A 171 -15.29 -12.35 -1.75
C GLY A 171 -15.37 -11.73 -3.14
N GLN A 172 -15.49 -12.54 -4.19
CA GLN A 172 -15.62 -12.04 -5.56
C GLN A 172 -16.91 -11.24 -5.79
N GLN A 173 -18.00 -11.61 -5.12
CA GLN A 173 -19.30 -10.92 -5.23
C GLN A 173 -19.31 -9.56 -4.52
N LEU A 174 -18.63 -9.47 -3.38
CA LEU A 174 -18.63 -8.27 -2.55
C LEU A 174 -17.49 -7.30 -2.89
N MET A 175 -16.36 -7.81 -3.41
CA MET A 175 -15.18 -6.99 -3.69
C MET A 175 -14.99 -6.76 -5.19
N PHE A 176 -14.51 -7.77 -5.91
CA PHE A 176 -14.30 -7.72 -7.36
C PHE A 176 -14.07 -9.13 -7.92
N PRO A 177 -14.45 -9.39 -9.18
CA PRO A 177 -14.17 -10.66 -9.83
C PRO A 177 -12.67 -10.85 -10.04
N LEU A 178 -12.19 -12.09 -9.85
CA LEU A 178 -10.81 -12.45 -10.14
C LEU A 178 -10.64 -12.71 -11.63
N THR A 179 -10.02 -11.75 -12.32
CA THR A 179 -9.60 -11.86 -13.71
C THR A 179 -8.09 -11.65 -13.79
N PRO A 180 -7.42 -12.08 -14.88
CA PRO A 180 -6.00 -11.79 -15.06
C PRO A 180 -5.68 -10.29 -14.95
N VAL A 181 -6.62 -9.43 -15.38
CA VAL A 181 -6.49 -7.97 -15.28
C VAL A 181 -6.55 -7.51 -13.83
N THR A 182 -7.60 -7.85 -13.07
CA THR A 182 -7.74 -7.39 -11.68
C THR A 182 -6.63 -7.95 -10.78
N VAL A 183 -6.19 -9.18 -11.01
CA VAL A 183 -5.03 -9.78 -10.33
C VAL A 183 -3.75 -9.01 -10.64
N THR A 184 -3.48 -8.72 -11.91
CA THR A 184 -2.25 -8.01 -12.32
C THR A 184 -2.24 -6.56 -11.82
N LEU A 185 -3.35 -5.84 -11.97
CA LEU A 185 -3.46 -4.44 -11.54
C LEU A 185 -3.40 -4.32 -10.01
N SER A 186 -4.08 -5.21 -9.28
CA SER A 186 -4.00 -5.24 -7.81
C SER A 186 -2.57 -5.53 -7.34
N PHE A 187 -1.87 -6.47 -7.98
CA PHE A 187 -0.47 -6.79 -7.68
C PHE A 187 0.43 -5.58 -7.92
N LEU A 188 0.34 -4.95 -9.09
CA LEU A 188 1.15 -3.78 -9.45
C LEU A 188 0.90 -2.61 -8.50
N GLY A 189 -0.35 -2.38 -8.10
CA GLY A 189 -0.70 -1.39 -7.10
C GLY A 189 0.01 -1.60 -5.75
N HIS A 190 0.13 -2.84 -5.29
CA HIS A 190 0.86 -3.15 -4.06
C HIS A 190 2.38 -3.03 -4.22
N VAL A 191 2.93 -3.31 -5.41
CA VAL A 191 4.33 -3.01 -5.72
C VAL A 191 4.59 -1.51 -5.63
N VAL A 192 3.73 -0.68 -6.24
CA VAL A 192 3.82 0.79 -6.16
C VAL A 192 3.73 1.26 -4.72
N PHE A 193 2.76 0.76 -3.96
CA PHE A 193 2.60 1.06 -2.53
C PHE A 193 3.88 0.75 -1.75
N GLY A 194 4.44 -0.47 -1.91
CA GLY A 194 5.66 -0.88 -1.23
C GLY A 194 6.88 -0.04 -1.61
N LEU A 195 7.02 0.34 -2.88
CA LEU A 195 8.09 1.22 -3.34
C LEU A 195 8.04 2.59 -2.65
N VAL A 196 6.86 3.22 -2.63
CA VAL A 196 6.68 4.55 -2.02
C VAL A 196 6.88 4.49 -0.50
N LEU A 197 6.28 3.49 0.16
CA LEU A 197 6.43 3.30 1.60
C LEU A 197 7.89 3.03 1.99
N GLY A 198 8.61 2.22 1.22
CA GLY A 198 10.02 1.91 1.47
C GLY A 198 10.94 3.12 1.28
N LEU A 199 10.73 3.91 0.22
CA LEU A 199 11.45 5.16 -0.01
C LEU A 199 11.16 6.18 1.09
N GLY A 200 9.89 6.28 1.49
CA GLY A 200 9.44 7.12 2.58
C GLY A 200 10.12 6.78 3.90
N THR A 201 10.01 5.51 4.30
CA THR A 201 10.65 4.96 5.49
C THR A 201 12.16 5.21 5.49
N TRP A 202 12.83 4.98 4.37
CA TRP A 202 14.27 5.26 4.26
C TRP A 202 14.60 6.74 4.49
N ARG A 203 13.77 7.68 4.04
CA ARG A 203 13.98 9.13 4.23
C ARG A 203 13.72 9.62 5.65
N VAL A 204 12.96 8.91 6.48
CA VAL A 204 12.69 9.33 7.86
C VAL A 204 13.91 9.12 8.73
N ALA A 205 14.71 10.15 8.99
CA ALA A 205 15.87 10.05 9.88
C ALA A 205 15.49 9.71 11.34
N GLY A 206 16.34 8.92 12.00
CA GLY A 206 16.26 8.64 13.43
C GLY A 206 15.08 7.75 13.88
N ILE A 207 14.43 6.96 13.01
CA ILE A 207 13.33 6.08 13.47
C ILE A 207 13.80 5.04 14.50
N GLU A 208 15.05 4.60 14.40
CA GLU A 208 15.66 3.64 15.32
C GLU A 208 15.88 4.25 16.71
N GLU A 209 16.17 5.55 16.79
CA GLU A 209 16.35 6.27 18.06
C GLU A 209 15.01 6.47 18.79
N ARG A 210 13.91 6.49 18.02
CA ARG A 210 12.54 6.57 18.56
C ARG A 210 12.02 5.24 19.08
N TRP A 211 12.70 4.13 18.78
CA TRP A 211 12.35 2.80 19.25
C TRP A 211 12.98 2.51 20.62
N SER A 212 12.16 2.37 21.67
CA SER A 212 12.65 2.05 23.01
C SER A 212 12.70 0.55 23.32
N GLY A 213 12.14 -0.30 22.45
CA GLY A 213 12.11 -1.74 22.65
C GLY A 213 13.46 -2.41 22.42
N PRO A 214 13.65 -3.65 22.91
CA PRO A 214 14.76 -4.47 22.41
C PRO A 214 14.64 -4.63 20.89
N ALA A 215 15.76 -4.72 20.19
CA ALA A 215 15.75 -5.07 18.78
C ALA A 215 15.11 -6.47 18.63
N LEU A 216 14.11 -6.60 17.76
CA LEU A 216 13.47 -7.90 17.48
C LEU A 216 14.48 -8.84 16.82
N VAL A 217 15.22 -8.31 15.86
CA VAL A 217 16.32 -8.96 15.16
C VAL A 217 17.32 -7.87 14.76
N ASP A 218 18.59 -8.04 15.07
CA ASP A 218 19.65 -7.18 14.52
C ASP A 218 19.95 -7.62 13.07
N LEU A 219 19.18 -7.09 12.13
CA LEU A 219 19.32 -7.41 10.70
C LEU A 219 20.72 -7.03 10.15
N PRO A 220 21.31 -5.87 10.48
CA PRO A 220 22.71 -5.58 10.13
C PRO A 220 23.70 -6.65 10.55
N ALA A 221 23.63 -7.10 11.81
CA ALA A 221 24.51 -8.15 12.29
C ALA A 221 24.23 -9.50 11.59
N LEU A 222 22.96 -9.84 11.34
CA LEU A 222 22.58 -11.08 10.65
C LEU A 222 23.08 -11.10 9.20
N VAL A 223 22.82 -10.05 8.43
CA VAL A 223 23.27 -9.93 7.04
C VAL A 223 24.79 -9.96 6.99
N GLY A 224 25.48 -9.26 7.91
CA GLY A 224 26.94 -9.30 8.02
C GLY A 224 27.51 -10.70 8.32
N ARG A 225 26.80 -11.55 9.06
CA ARG A 225 27.19 -12.95 9.27
C ARG A 225 26.98 -13.80 8.02
N LEU A 226 25.87 -13.60 7.31
CA LEU A 226 25.52 -14.37 6.10
C LEU A 226 26.49 -14.07 4.95
N THR A 227 26.82 -12.80 4.74
CA THR A 227 27.77 -12.40 3.68
C THR A 227 29.19 -12.92 3.95
N ARG A 228 29.66 -12.88 5.21
CA ARG A 228 30.97 -13.47 5.57
C ARG A 228 31.03 -14.98 5.37
N ARG A 229 29.94 -15.70 5.71
CA ARG A 229 29.88 -17.16 5.55
C ARG A 229 29.93 -17.58 4.08
N GLY A 230 29.32 -16.79 3.18
CA GLY A 230 29.40 -17.02 1.73
C GLY A 230 30.80 -16.86 1.16
N SER A 231 31.60 -15.92 1.68
CA SER A 231 32.98 -15.70 1.22
C SER A 231 34.01 -16.69 1.77
N GLY A 232 33.73 -17.36 2.90
CA GLY A 232 34.63 -18.33 3.52
C GLY A 232 34.55 -19.76 2.97
N ALA A 233 33.53 -20.08 2.15
CA ALA A 233 33.35 -21.43 1.59
C ALA A 233 34.13 -21.67 0.29
N SER A 234 34.78 -20.64 -0.27
CA SER A 234 35.56 -20.72 -1.52
C SER A 234 37.06 -20.95 -1.34
N SER A 235 37.55 -21.10 -0.10
CA SER A 235 38.89 -21.66 0.15
C SER A 235 38.78 -23.17 0.34
N LEU A 236 38.39 -23.90 -0.71
CA LEU A 236 38.82 -25.29 -0.82
C LEU A 236 40.35 -25.28 -0.86
N PRO A 237 41.03 -26.19 -0.15
CA PRO A 237 42.47 -26.32 -0.26
C PRO A 237 42.77 -26.56 -1.75
N ARG A 238 43.44 -25.59 -2.37
CA ARG A 238 44.09 -25.83 -3.66
C ARG A 238 45.06 -26.97 -3.37
N GLY A 239 44.77 -28.15 -3.91
CA GLY A 239 45.61 -29.32 -3.72
C GLY A 239 47.01 -28.96 -4.16
N ASP A 240 47.93 -28.86 -3.19
CA ASP A 240 49.37 -28.95 -3.41
C ASP A 240 49.66 -30.38 -3.87
N SER A 241 49.43 -30.63 -5.15
CA SER A 241 50.09 -31.70 -5.88
C SER A 241 51.00 -31.03 -6.89
N ASP A 242 52.29 -31.29 -6.71
CA ASP A 242 53.43 -30.94 -7.56
C ASP A 242 54.07 -29.57 -7.31
N ASP A 243 54.88 -29.50 -6.27
CA ASP A 243 56.21 -28.90 -6.44
C ASP A 243 57.27 -29.63 -5.62
N ALA A 244 58.22 -30.17 -6.38
CA ALA A 244 59.31 -30.98 -5.94
C ALA A 244 60.36 -30.16 -5.16
N PHE A 245 60.76 -30.73 -4.03
CA PHE A 245 62.16 -30.90 -3.61
C PHE A 245 63.16 -29.82 -4.10
N LEU A 246 63.39 -28.80 -3.28
CA LEU A 246 64.69 -28.11 -3.24
C LEU A 246 65.20 -27.97 -1.81
N PRO A 247 66.54 -28.07 -1.58
CA PRO A 247 67.09 -28.25 -0.26
C PRO A 247 67.27 -26.92 0.47
N ARG A 248 66.80 -26.94 1.71
CA ARG A 248 67.27 -26.25 2.93
C ARG A 248 68.59 -25.46 2.76
N GLY A 249 68.47 -24.14 2.67
CA GLY A 249 69.55 -23.19 2.94
C GLY A 249 69.24 -22.44 4.23
N GLU A 250 69.97 -22.77 5.29
CA GLU A 250 70.00 -22.01 6.54
C GLU A 250 70.44 -20.56 6.29
N ARG A 251 69.77 -19.58 6.91
CA ARG A 251 70.37 -18.32 7.34
C ARG A 251 69.41 -17.49 8.21
N GLY A 252 69.79 -17.36 9.48
CA GLY A 252 69.97 -16.05 10.15
C GLY A 252 68.74 -15.25 10.56
N VAL A 253 68.40 -15.35 11.85
CA VAL A 253 67.79 -14.31 12.69
C VAL A 253 68.86 -13.22 12.96
N PRO A 254 68.57 -11.90 12.90
CA PRO A 254 68.08 -11.11 14.06
C PRO A 254 67.00 -10.06 13.69
N ASP A 255 65.95 -9.84 14.48
CA ASP A 255 65.86 -9.08 15.74
C ASP A 255 65.81 -7.55 15.56
N GLY A 256 64.87 -6.91 16.27
CA GLY A 256 64.83 -5.45 16.51
C GLY A 256 64.13 -4.55 15.47
N GLY A 257 62.94 -4.06 15.79
CA GLY A 257 62.28 -3.01 14.99
C GLY A 257 60.97 -2.52 15.58
N SER A 258 61.05 -1.76 16.67
CA SER A 258 59.93 -1.00 17.24
C SER A 258 59.39 0.02 16.23
N VAL A 259 58.11 -0.13 15.88
CA VAL A 259 57.37 0.84 15.06
C VAL A 259 56.93 2.02 15.95
N PRO A 260 57.24 3.27 15.60
CA PRO A 260 56.80 4.42 16.37
C PRO A 260 55.31 4.68 16.16
N VAL A 261 54.60 4.81 17.28
CA VAL A 261 53.22 5.28 17.39
C VAL A 261 53.12 6.70 16.80
N GLY A 262 52.37 6.83 15.70
CA GLY A 262 52.11 8.11 15.05
C GLY A 262 51.38 9.08 15.96
N ALA A 263 52.00 10.22 16.21
CA ALA A 263 51.41 11.35 16.91
C ALA A 263 50.21 11.90 16.12
N ARG A 264 49.03 11.92 16.75
CA ARG A 264 47.85 12.63 16.24
C ARG A 264 48.13 14.13 16.28
N VAL A 265 48.18 14.74 15.10
CA VAL A 265 48.17 16.19 14.92
C VAL A 265 46.81 16.73 15.41
N PRO A 266 46.76 17.68 16.35
CA PRO A 266 45.53 18.37 16.73
C PRO A 266 44.99 19.15 15.53
N GLY A 267 43.75 18.87 15.12
CA GLY A 267 43.06 19.66 14.11
C GLY A 267 42.83 21.10 14.60
N PRO A 268 42.83 22.10 13.70
CA PRO A 268 42.64 23.50 14.06
C PRO A 268 41.26 23.73 14.70
N PRO A 269 41.16 24.68 15.64
CA PRO A 269 39.90 25.00 16.31
C PRO A 269 38.86 25.50 15.30
N LEU A 270 37.66 24.90 15.36
CA LEU A 270 36.49 25.31 14.59
C LEU A 270 36.17 26.79 14.88
N ALA A 271 36.13 27.59 13.83
CA ALA A 271 35.73 28.99 13.91
C ALA A 271 34.29 29.11 14.45
N PRO A 272 34.00 30.12 15.30
CA PRO A 272 32.67 30.34 15.83
C PRO A 272 31.68 30.67 14.70
N ALA A 273 30.49 30.05 14.77
CA ALA A 273 29.43 30.26 13.81
C ALA A 273 28.97 31.74 13.80
N PRO A 274 28.70 32.33 12.63
CA PRO A 274 28.23 33.71 12.54
C PRO A 274 26.84 33.85 13.20
N PRO A 275 26.55 35.00 13.82
CA PRO A 275 25.27 35.25 14.47
C PRO A 275 24.12 35.23 13.45
N LEU A 276 23.04 34.53 13.80
CA LEU A 276 21.81 34.47 13.02
C LEU A 276 21.21 35.87 12.84
N ALA A 277 20.91 36.22 11.59
CA ALA A 277 20.22 37.46 11.26
C ALA A 277 18.80 37.48 11.86
N PRO A 278 18.32 38.65 12.33
CA PRO A 278 16.98 38.78 12.90
C PRO A 278 15.89 38.51 11.86
N ALA A 279 14.85 37.79 12.29
CA ALA A 279 13.72 37.45 11.45
C ALA A 279 12.94 38.70 11.00
N PRO A 280 12.45 38.75 9.75
CA PRO A 280 11.67 39.88 9.26
C PRO A 280 10.32 39.98 9.98
N PRO A 281 9.79 41.19 10.18
CA PRO A 281 8.51 41.41 10.84
C PRO A 281 7.34 40.83 10.02
N HIS A 282 6.41 40.19 10.73
CA HIS A 282 5.21 39.60 10.15
C HIS A 282 4.34 40.67 9.47
N ALA A 283 4.00 40.43 8.20
CA ALA A 283 3.04 41.25 7.47
C ALA A 283 1.61 41.05 8.03
N PRO A 284 0.79 42.12 8.09
CA PRO A 284 -0.57 42.04 8.59
C PRO A 284 -1.47 41.22 7.66
N VAL A 285 -2.27 40.33 8.26
CA VAL A 285 -3.24 39.47 7.57
C VAL A 285 -4.46 40.31 7.17
N PRO A 286 -4.89 40.27 5.90
CA PRO A 286 -6.08 41.00 5.46
C PRO A 286 -7.38 40.41 6.04
N PRO A 287 -8.41 41.22 6.27
CA PRO A 287 -9.68 40.77 6.82
C PRO A 287 -10.47 39.88 5.84
N LEU A 288 -11.08 38.82 6.38
CA LEU A 288 -11.93 37.88 5.66
C LEU A 288 -13.23 38.55 5.19
N ALA A 289 -13.59 38.33 3.92
CA ALA A 289 -14.83 38.80 3.33
C ALA A 289 -16.06 38.05 3.91
N PRO A 290 -17.23 38.72 4.01
CA PRO A 290 -18.43 38.11 4.57
C PRO A 290 -18.99 37.00 3.68
N VAL A 291 -19.26 35.85 4.31
CA VAL A 291 -19.86 34.67 3.68
C VAL A 291 -21.32 34.95 3.34
N ARG A 292 -21.67 34.85 2.06
CA ARG A 292 -23.03 35.01 1.55
C ARG A 292 -23.84 33.75 1.88
N ALA A 293 -24.87 33.89 2.73
CA ALA A 293 -25.76 32.79 3.12
C ALA A 293 -26.48 32.21 1.90
N LEU A 294 -26.26 30.92 1.63
CA LEU A 294 -27.02 30.14 0.65
C LEU A 294 -28.38 29.75 1.25
N ARG A 295 -29.44 29.93 0.46
CA ARG A 295 -30.80 29.49 0.83
C ARG A 295 -30.87 27.96 0.93
N PRO A 296 -31.59 27.40 1.91
CA PRO A 296 -31.82 25.96 1.98
C PRO A 296 -32.72 25.49 0.83
N ALA A 297 -32.39 24.34 0.25
CA ALA A 297 -33.21 23.64 -0.72
C ALA A 297 -34.38 22.90 -0.03
N PRO A 298 -35.53 22.72 -0.70
CA PRO A 298 -36.67 22.00 -0.12
C PRO A 298 -36.39 20.51 0.05
N GLU A 299 -36.84 19.94 1.18
CA GLU A 299 -36.74 18.51 1.50
C GLU A 299 -37.64 17.66 0.58
N PRO A 300 -37.15 16.52 0.05
CA PRO A 300 -38.00 15.55 -0.61
C PRO A 300 -38.78 14.71 0.42
N ALA A 301 -40.09 14.54 0.16
CA ALA A 301 -40.97 13.70 0.95
C ALA A 301 -40.59 12.22 0.82
N TRP A 302 -40.20 11.60 1.93
CA TRP A 302 -39.95 10.17 2.03
C TRP A 302 -41.26 9.42 2.35
N THR A 303 -41.58 8.39 1.55
CA THR A 303 -42.53 7.33 1.91
C THR A 303 -41.77 6.10 2.40
N PRO A 304 -42.22 5.40 3.46
CA PRO A 304 -41.53 4.20 3.95
C PRO A 304 -41.75 3.05 2.97
N SER A 305 -40.69 2.64 2.26
CA SER A 305 -40.65 1.39 1.50
C SER A 305 -40.22 0.26 2.42
N ALA A 306 -40.83 -0.92 2.20
CA ALA A 306 -40.66 -2.13 3.00
C ALA A 306 -39.20 -2.57 3.16
N ASP A 307 -38.90 -3.11 4.35
CA ASP A 307 -37.63 -3.64 4.81
C ASP A 307 -37.08 -4.74 3.87
N PRO A 308 -35.97 -4.51 3.16
CA PRO A 308 -35.37 -5.51 2.27
C PRO A 308 -34.58 -6.60 3.01
N TYR A 309 -34.53 -6.57 4.36
CA TYR A 309 -33.81 -7.53 5.20
C TYR A 309 -34.70 -8.45 6.06
N ALA A 310 -36.02 -8.49 5.79
CA ALA A 310 -36.87 -9.58 6.27
C ALA A 310 -36.51 -10.88 5.52
N ALA A 311 -35.35 -11.46 5.84
CA ALA A 311 -34.95 -12.77 5.36
C ALA A 311 -35.81 -13.84 6.06
N ASP A 312 -36.58 -14.58 5.27
CA ASP A 312 -37.14 -15.85 5.71
C ASP A 312 -36.00 -16.78 6.18
N PRO A 313 -36.15 -17.49 7.32
CA PRO A 313 -35.16 -18.46 7.76
C PRO A 313 -35.06 -19.58 6.72
N LEU A 314 -33.89 -19.71 6.09
CA LEU A 314 -33.64 -20.73 5.07
C LEU A 314 -33.71 -22.14 5.69
N PRO A 315 -34.41 -23.10 5.04
CA PRO A 315 -34.36 -24.50 5.44
C PRO A 315 -32.97 -25.07 5.10
N LEU A 316 -32.36 -25.74 6.08
CA LEU A 316 -31.15 -26.53 5.92
C LEU A 316 -31.48 -27.81 5.13
N GLU A 317 -31.42 -27.75 3.80
CA GLU A 317 -31.38 -28.96 2.96
C GLU A 317 -29.95 -29.32 2.54
N PRO A 318 -29.60 -30.61 2.50
CA PRO A 318 -28.29 -31.09 2.11
C PRO A 318 -28.10 -30.99 0.59
N TRP A 319 -27.03 -30.30 0.19
CA TRP A 319 -26.64 -30.07 -1.20
C TRP A 319 -26.26 -31.40 -1.89
N LEU A 320 -27.12 -31.90 -2.78
CA LEU A 320 -26.76 -32.86 -3.83
C LEU A 320 -26.69 -32.10 -5.17
N PRO A 321 -25.67 -32.34 -6.02
CA PRO A 321 -25.57 -31.67 -7.30
C PRO A 321 -26.58 -32.27 -8.29
N GLU A 322 -27.54 -31.45 -8.73
CA GLU A 322 -28.42 -31.74 -9.88
C GLU A 322 -27.62 -31.77 -11.19
N PRO A 323 -28.01 -32.60 -12.18
CA PRO A 323 -27.32 -32.70 -13.45
C PRO A 323 -27.54 -31.46 -14.33
N PHE A 324 -26.48 -31.09 -15.04
CA PHE A 324 -26.36 -29.91 -15.89
C PHE A 324 -27.27 -30.06 -17.14
N GLU A 325 -28.35 -29.27 -17.21
CA GLU A 325 -29.10 -29.05 -18.45
C GLU A 325 -28.61 -27.78 -19.15
N ASP A 326 -28.37 -27.91 -20.46
CA ASP A 326 -27.81 -26.92 -21.38
C ASP A 326 -28.92 -26.03 -21.98
N PRO A 327 -28.87 -24.69 -21.87
CA PRO A 327 -29.75 -23.83 -22.65
C PRO A 327 -28.99 -23.06 -23.76
N SER A 328 -29.43 -23.31 -25.00
CA SER A 328 -29.12 -22.48 -26.17
C SER A 328 -29.85 -21.12 -26.12
N PRO A 329 -29.39 -20.09 -26.86
CA PRO A 329 -29.59 -18.68 -26.51
C PRO A 329 -30.73 -18.03 -27.29
N THR A 330 -31.67 -17.38 -26.60
CA THR A 330 -32.48 -16.28 -27.15
C THR A 330 -32.91 -15.34 -26.02
N GLY A 331 -32.66 -14.04 -26.16
CA GLY A 331 -33.23 -13.03 -25.27
C GLY A 331 -32.34 -11.81 -25.06
N GLU A 332 -32.71 -10.69 -25.66
CA GLU A 332 -32.10 -9.37 -25.54
C GLU A 332 -31.86 -8.92 -24.09
N VAL A 333 -30.67 -8.38 -23.85
CA VAL A 333 -30.36 -7.62 -22.64
C VAL A 333 -30.14 -6.17 -23.06
N THR A 334 -31.14 -5.32 -22.80
CA THR A 334 -31.00 -3.87 -22.88
C THR A 334 -30.36 -3.38 -21.59
N VAL A 335 -29.12 -2.89 -21.68
CA VAL A 335 -28.45 -2.14 -20.61
C VAL A 335 -28.10 -0.76 -21.15
N LEU A 336 -28.60 0.26 -20.47
CA LEU A 336 -27.99 1.60 -20.41
C LEU A 336 -27.94 1.95 -18.92
N PRO A 337 -26.85 2.56 -18.40
CA PRO A 337 -26.60 3.98 -18.65
C PRO A 337 -25.12 4.46 -18.60
N TRP A 338 -24.96 5.78 -18.79
CA TRP A 338 -23.78 6.66 -18.72
C TRP A 338 -22.95 6.84 -20.00
N GLY A 339 -23.17 8.00 -20.65
CA GLY A 339 -22.40 8.47 -21.80
C GLY A 339 -23.23 9.11 -22.92
N ALA A 340 -24.13 10.04 -22.59
CA ALA A 340 -24.84 10.81 -23.63
C ALA A 340 -23.93 11.90 -24.19
N HIS A 341 -23.66 11.86 -25.50
CA HIS A 341 -23.17 13.02 -26.27
C HIS A 341 -24.06 13.26 -27.49
N PRO A 342 -24.16 14.53 -27.95
CA PRO A 342 -25.26 15.01 -28.76
C PRO A 342 -25.11 14.70 -30.25
N SER A 343 -26.25 14.75 -30.92
CA SER A 343 -26.45 14.65 -32.36
C SER A 343 -25.71 15.72 -33.19
N SER A 344 -24.99 15.26 -34.20
CA SER A 344 -24.69 15.96 -35.47
C SER A 344 -24.38 14.84 -36.49
N GLY A 345 -25.00 14.69 -37.65
CA GLY A 345 -25.54 15.66 -38.58
C GLY A 345 -24.77 15.56 -39.90
N ARG A 346 -25.40 14.97 -40.92
CA ARG A 346 -25.09 14.97 -42.37
C ARG A 346 -23.82 14.27 -42.88
N GLY A 347 -24.01 13.43 -43.91
CA GLY A 347 -22.97 12.84 -44.78
C GLY A 347 -22.26 13.88 -45.67
N PRO A 348 -21.43 13.44 -46.65
CA PRO A 348 -22.00 13.01 -47.94
C PRO A 348 -21.25 11.90 -48.72
N GLU A 349 -21.97 11.35 -49.69
CA GLU A 349 -21.59 10.95 -51.06
C GLU A 349 -20.28 10.18 -51.32
N VAL A 350 -20.43 8.92 -51.72
CA VAL A 350 -19.40 8.14 -52.41
C VAL A 350 -19.52 8.37 -53.92
N PHE A 351 -18.54 9.08 -54.46
CA PHE A 351 -18.31 9.31 -55.88
C PHE A 351 -17.90 8.03 -56.60
N GLY A 352 -18.46 7.82 -57.80
CA GLY A 352 -18.01 6.83 -58.76
C GLY A 352 -16.73 7.25 -59.48
N LEU A 353 -15.91 6.27 -59.85
CA LEU A 353 -14.84 6.42 -60.82
C LEU A 353 -14.79 5.18 -61.72
N GLY A 354 -15.26 5.36 -62.94
CA GLY A 354 -14.88 4.55 -64.09
C GLY A 354 -13.84 5.29 -64.93
N ARG A 355 -12.82 4.57 -65.38
CA ARG A 355 -12.05 4.71 -66.65
C ARG A 355 -11.00 3.59 -66.62
N ALA A 356 -11.04 2.58 -67.48
CA ALA A 356 -10.88 2.56 -68.94
C ALA A 356 -9.42 2.31 -69.37
N HIS A 357 -9.29 1.24 -70.17
CA HIS A 357 -8.32 1.00 -71.23
C HIS A 357 -6.83 0.82 -70.88
N GLU A 358 -6.38 -0.43 -71.04
CA GLU A 358 -5.22 -0.70 -71.89
C GLU A 358 -5.39 -2.07 -72.56
N GLY A 359 -5.15 -2.11 -73.87
CA GLY A 359 -5.38 -3.28 -74.71
C GLY A 359 -4.09 -3.83 -75.29
N ARG A 360 -4.10 -5.16 -75.42
CA ARG A 360 -3.75 -5.95 -76.61
C ARG A 360 -2.29 -6.16 -77.01
N LEU A 361 -2.08 -7.41 -77.46
CA LEU A 361 -1.01 -8.01 -78.29
C LEU A 361 0.16 -8.61 -77.48
N ARG A 362 0.61 -9.87 -77.65
CA ARG A 362 0.68 -10.81 -78.80
C ARG A 362 0.90 -12.24 -78.22
N ALA A 363 0.24 -13.27 -78.75
CA ALA A 363 0.78 -14.26 -79.70
C ALA A 363 1.96 -15.11 -79.17
N LEU A 364 1.65 -16.33 -78.71
CA LEU A 364 2.10 -17.62 -79.26
C LEU A 364 1.32 -18.75 -78.56
#